data_AF-A0A934E040-F1
#
_entry.id   AF-A0A934E040-F1
#
_cell.length_a   1.000
_cell.length_b   1.000
_cell.length_c   1.000
_cell.angle_alpha   90.00
_cell.angle_beta   90.00
_cell.angle_gamma   90.00
#
_symmetry.space_group_name_H-M   'P 1'
#
loop_
_entity.id
_entity.type
_entity.pdbx_description
1 polymer ?
#
loop_
_entity_poly.entity_id
_entity_poly.type
_entity_poly.pdbx_seq_one_letter_code
_entity_poly.pdbx_strand_id
1 'polypeptide(L)'
;MLLVLLSMPSLANATELWRGDFETGDLSQWSRSQQVSSDRLRVVSSPTRQGRHALRVEVRQGDDPINASGNRAELVQMTNEAEGDERYYG
;
A
#
# COMPACT_ATOMS: atom_id res chain seq x y z
N MET A 1 -45.52 -26.65 -15.66
CA MET A 1 -45.27 -25.33 -15.05
C MET A 1 -43.83 -25.33 -14.56
N LEU A 2 -42.90 -24.70 -15.28
CA LEU A 2 -41.48 -24.68 -14.95
C LEU A 2 -41.19 -23.39 -14.16
N LEU A 3 -40.75 -23.53 -12.90
CA LEU A 3 -40.34 -22.40 -12.08
C LEU A 3 -38.87 -22.08 -12.41
N VAL A 4 -38.61 -20.95 -13.06
CA VAL A 4 -37.26 -20.44 -13.27
C VAL A 4 -36.88 -19.60 -12.04
N LEU A 5 -35.97 -20.11 -11.23
CA LEU A 5 -35.34 -19.35 -10.14
C LEU A 5 -34.33 -18.37 -10.76
N LEU A 6 -34.67 -17.08 -10.74
CA LEU A 6 -33.74 -15.99 -11.07
C LEU A 6 -32.71 -15.88 -9.93
N SER A 7 -31.46 -16.23 -10.21
CA SER A 7 -30.34 -15.95 -9.31
C SER A 7 -30.06 -14.44 -9.36
N MET A 8 -30.42 -13.72 -8.30
CA MET A 8 -30.06 -12.31 -8.16
C MET A 8 -28.56 -12.21 -7.84
N PRO A 9 -27.77 -11.44 -8.59
CA PRO A 9 -26.36 -11.26 -8.26
C PRO A 9 -26.24 -10.53 -6.92
N SER A 10 -25.46 -11.09 -5.98
CA SER A 10 -25.10 -10.37 -4.77
C SER A 10 -24.17 -9.21 -5.13
N LEU A 11 -24.46 -8.02 -4.62
CA LEU A 11 -23.51 -6.90 -4.65
C LEU A 11 -22.30 -7.29 -3.81
N ALA A 12 -21.12 -7.40 -4.43
CA ALA A 12 -19.87 -7.54 -3.70
C ALA A 12 -19.63 -6.26 -2.88
N ASN A 13 -19.70 -6.38 -1.56
CA ASN A 13 -19.33 -5.30 -0.65
C ASN A 13 -17.86 -5.48 -0.27
N ALA A 14 -16.97 -4.76 -0.96
CA ALA A 14 -15.58 -4.67 -0.56
C ALA A 14 -15.44 -3.58 0.52
N THR A 15 -14.96 -3.96 1.70
CA THR A 15 -14.59 -3.00 2.74
C THR A 15 -13.12 -2.62 2.56
N GLU A 16 -12.82 -1.32 2.67
CA GLU A 16 -11.43 -0.86 2.71
C GLU A 16 -10.75 -1.38 3.98
N LEU A 17 -9.78 -2.27 3.81
CA LEU A 17 -9.04 -2.84 4.94
C LEU A 17 -7.92 -1.92 5.42
N TRP A 18 -7.37 -1.11 4.51
CA TRP A 18 -6.26 -0.21 4.79
C TRP A 18 -6.11 0.82 3.66
N ARG A 19 -5.62 2.01 4.02
CA ARG A 19 -5.34 3.11 3.09
C ARG A 19 -4.00 3.76 3.43
N GLY A 20 -3.02 3.62 2.55
CA GLY A 20 -1.71 4.27 2.63
C GLY A 20 -1.57 5.46 1.67
N ASP A 21 -2.53 6.38 1.69
CA ASP A 21 -2.60 7.51 0.75
C ASP A 21 -1.74 8.73 1.16
N PHE A 22 -1.04 8.65 2.30
CA PHE A 22 -0.17 9.71 2.84
C PHE A 22 -0.89 10.98 3.30
N GLU A 23 -2.22 11.00 3.37
CA GLU A 23 -2.97 12.20 3.75
C GLU A 23 -2.81 12.58 5.23
N THR A 24 -2.20 11.71 6.03
CA THR A 24 -1.71 12.01 7.39
C THR A 24 -0.50 12.94 7.40
N GLY A 25 0.16 13.15 6.26
CA GLY A 25 1.35 13.99 6.13
C GLY A 25 2.65 13.30 6.56
N ASP A 26 2.60 12.04 6.97
CA ASP A 26 3.74 11.24 7.38
C ASP A 26 3.59 9.76 6.98
N LEU A 27 4.44 8.88 7.53
CA LEU A 27 4.46 7.45 7.21
C LEU A 27 3.63 6.60 8.19
N SER A 28 2.86 7.20 9.10
CA SER A 28 2.15 6.51 10.19
C SER A 28 1.08 5.53 9.72
N GLN A 29 0.60 5.68 8.49
CA GLN A 29 -0.34 4.74 7.87
C GLN A 29 0.31 3.38 7.56
N TRP A 30 1.64 3.30 7.53
CA TRP A 30 2.37 2.08 7.16
C TRP A 30 2.94 1.39 8.38
N SER A 31 3.03 0.06 8.34
CA SER A 31 3.53 -0.73 9.47
C SER A 31 5.02 -0.49 9.74
N ARG A 32 5.84 -0.37 8.68
CA ARG A 32 7.29 -0.18 8.79
C ARG A 32 7.84 0.58 7.57
N SER A 33 9.00 1.20 7.75
CA SER A 33 9.84 1.71 6.67
C SER A 33 11.21 1.05 6.68
N GLN A 34 11.71 0.66 5.51
CA GLN A 34 13.06 0.14 5.31
C GLN A 34 13.82 1.15 4.45
N GLN A 35 14.66 1.96 5.09
CA GLN A 35 15.45 3.01 4.44
C GLN A 35 16.74 3.26 5.23
N VAL A 36 17.83 3.58 4.54
CA VAL A 36 19.11 3.89 5.20
C VAL A 36 19.19 5.31 5.76
N SER A 37 18.33 6.21 5.27
CA SER A 37 18.26 7.62 5.66
C SER A 37 16.85 8.14 5.42
N SER A 38 16.41 9.08 6.25
CA SER A 38 15.05 9.66 6.20
C SER A 38 14.76 10.48 4.93
N ASP A 39 15.76 10.83 4.13
CA ASP A 39 15.56 11.53 2.85
C ASP A 39 15.09 10.60 1.71
N ARG A 40 15.15 9.27 1.92
CA ARG A 40 14.78 8.24 0.95
C ARG A 40 13.27 8.08 0.79
N LEU A 41 12.52 8.15 1.89
CA LEU A 41 11.06 8.05 1.90
C LEU A 41 10.49 9.34 2.48
N ARG A 42 10.10 10.27 1.61
CA ARG A 42 9.57 11.57 2.02
C ARG A 42 8.14 11.76 1.53
N VAL A 43 7.25 12.11 2.45
CA VAL A 43 5.94 12.63 2.09
C VAL A 43 6.13 14.05 1.53
N VAL A 44 5.60 14.29 0.34
CA VAL A 44 5.71 15.55 -0.40
C VAL A 44 4.33 16.03 -0.82
N SER A 45 4.18 17.34 -1.07
CA SER A 45 2.93 17.94 -1.54
C SER A 45 2.86 18.20 -3.05
N SER A 46 3.95 17.93 -3.78
CA SER A 46 4.00 18.03 -5.24
C SER A 46 5.19 17.25 -5.82
N PRO A 47 5.01 16.54 -6.95
CA PRO A 47 3.73 16.25 -7.61
C PRO A 47 2.87 15.27 -6.79
N THR A 48 1.55 15.35 -6.95
CA THR A 48 0.58 14.39 -6.35
C THR A 48 -0.33 13.82 -7.42
N ARG A 49 -0.71 12.55 -7.29
CA ARG A 49 -1.70 11.89 -8.16
C ARG A 49 -3.13 12.17 -7.71
N GLN A 50 -3.34 12.19 -6.39
CA GLN A 50 -4.60 12.40 -5.71
C GLN A 50 -4.29 13.10 -4.37
N GLY A 51 -5.25 13.87 -3.85
CA GLY A 51 -5.10 14.48 -2.53
C GLY A 51 -4.03 15.56 -2.48
N ARG A 52 -3.50 15.78 -1.29
CA ARG A 52 -2.49 16.80 -0.97
C ARG A 52 -1.09 16.22 -0.84
N HIS A 53 -0.96 14.91 -0.62
CA HIS A 53 0.31 14.27 -0.34
C HIS A 53 0.59 13.09 -1.26
N ALA A 54 1.87 12.84 -1.50
CA ALA A 54 2.38 11.66 -2.19
C ALA A 54 3.72 11.27 -1.58
N LEU A 55 4.16 10.03 -1.83
CA LEU A 55 5.49 9.58 -1.44
C LEU A 55 6.50 9.86 -2.55
N ARG A 56 7.58 10.57 -2.22
CA ARG A 56 8.82 10.59 -3.00
C ARG A 56 9.73 9.47 -2.48
N VAL A 57 10.03 8.53 -3.35
CA VAL A 57 11.01 7.46 -3.11
C VAL A 57 12.29 7.78 -3.85
N GLU A 58 13.43 7.68 -3.17
CA GLU A 58 14.75 7.73 -3.79
C GLU A 58 15.53 6.50 -3.35
N VAL A 59 16.22 5.85 -4.30
CA VAL A 59 17.13 4.73 -4.04
C VAL A 59 18.47 5.11 -4.65
N ARG A 60 19.54 4.99 -3.87
CA ARG A 60 20.93 5.21 -4.29
C ARG A 60 21.70 3.89 -4.25
N GLN A 61 22.80 3.84 -4.99
CA GLN A 61 23.74 2.73 -4.90
C GLN A 61 24.30 2.62 -3.48
N GLY A 62 24.21 1.43 -2.89
CA GLY A 62 24.63 1.14 -1.52
C GLY A 62 23.52 1.28 -0.46
N ASP A 63 22.29 1.65 -0.83
CA ASP A 63 21.19 1.71 0.14
C ASP A 63 20.73 0.30 0.54
N ASP A 64 21.35 -0.28 1.57
CA ASP A 64 21.05 -1.63 2.04
C ASP A 64 20.52 -1.64 3.49
N PRO A 65 19.27 -1.21 3.73
CA PRO A 65 18.73 -1.05 5.08
C PRO A 65 18.45 -2.37 5.81
N ILE A 66 18.53 -3.51 5.13
CA ILE A 66 18.20 -4.83 5.69
C ILE A 66 19.25 -5.92 5.38
N ASN A 67 20.43 -5.55 4.90
CA ASN A 67 21.50 -6.47 4.49
C ASN A 67 21.04 -7.50 3.43
N ALA A 68 20.33 -7.02 2.40
CA ALA A 68 19.82 -7.82 1.28
C ALA A 68 20.75 -7.73 0.05
N SER A 69 20.41 -8.46 -1.02
CA SER A 69 21.24 -8.54 -2.24
C SER A 69 21.19 -7.29 -3.15
N GLY A 70 20.56 -6.19 -2.73
CA GLY A 70 20.37 -5.02 -3.58
C GLY A 70 20.00 -3.75 -2.81
N ASN A 71 19.76 -2.66 -3.55
CA ASN A 71 19.43 -1.37 -2.96
C ASN A 71 17.92 -1.26 -2.68
N ARG A 72 17.52 -0.70 -1.53
CA ARG A 72 16.12 -0.61 -1.10
C ARG A 72 15.77 0.70 -0.39
N ALA A 73 14.61 1.24 -0.74
CA ALA A 73 13.83 2.17 0.09
C ALA A 73 12.35 1.77 -0.04
N GLU A 74 11.74 1.24 1.02
CA GLU A 74 10.43 0.60 0.96
C GLU A 74 9.55 0.91 2.17
N LEU A 75 8.24 0.97 1.96
CA LEU A 75 7.23 0.94 3.01
C LEU A 75 6.54 -0.43 3.02
N VAL A 76 6.30 -0.94 4.22
CA VAL A 76 5.71 -2.27 4.43
C VAL A 76 4.38 -2.11 5.16
N GLN A 77 3.34 -2.72 4.62
CA GLN A 77 2.08 -2.94 5.33
C GLN A 77 1.93 -4.42 5.66
N MET A 78 1.91 -4.75 6.95
CA MET A 78 1.73 -6.12 7.41
C MET A 78 0.22 -6.42 7.49
N THR A 79 -0.27 -7.25 6.57
CA THR A 79 -1.71 -7.55 6.44
C THR A 79 -2.12 -8.90 7.04
N ASN A 80 -1.17 -9.76 7.41
CA ASN A 80 -1.39 -11.12 7.95
C ASN A 80 -2.34 -11.97 7.10
N GLU A 81 -2.23 -11.84 5.77
CA GLU A 81 -3.03 -12.63 4.83
C GLU A 81 -2.70 -14.12 4.91
N ALA A 82 -3.71 -14.96 4.68
CA ALA A 82 -3.62 -16.41 4.68
C ALA A 82 -4.08 -17.02 3.35
N GLU A 83 -3.74 -18.28 3.10
CA GLU A 83 -4.25 -19.02 1.95
C GLU A 83 -5.78 -19.04 1.95
N GLY A 84 -6.38 -18.74 0.79
CA GLY A 84 -7.84 -18.62 0.62
C GLY A 84 -8.39 -17.20 0.86
N ASP A 85 -7.58 -16.26 1.35
CA ASP A 85 -7.97 -14.86 1.36
C ASP A 85 -8.04 -14.29 -0.06
N GLU A 86 -9.10 -13.53 -0.32
CA GLU A 86 -9.18 -12.64 -1.48
C GLU A 86 -9.01 -11.20 -1.01
N ARG A 87 -8.10 -10.47 -1.65
CA ARG A 87 -7.75 -9.07 -1.37
C ARG A 87 -7.56 -8.32 -2.68
N TYR A 88 -7.85 -7.03 -2.66
CA TYR A 88 -7.72 -6.14 -3.81
C TYR A 88 -6.72 -5.01 -3.48
N TYR A 89 -5.79 -4.72 -4.39
CA TYR A 89 -4.76 -3.68 -4.25
C TYR A 89 -4.81 -2.72 -5.45
N GLY A 90 -4.45 -1.45 -5.27
CA GLY A 90 -4.53 -0.41 -6.31
C GLY A 90 -3.59 0.77 -6.09
#